data_AF-A0A1X7HK76-F1
#
_entry.id   AF-A0A1X7HK76-F1
#
_cell.length_a   1.000
_cell.length_b   1.000
_cell.length_c   1.000
_cell.angle_alpha   90.00
_cell.angle_beta   90.00
_cell.angle_gamma   90.00
#
_symmetry.space_group_name_H-M   'P 1'
#
loop_
_entity.id
_entity.type
_entity.pdbx_description
1 polymer ?
#
loop_
_entity_poly.entity_id
_entity_poly.type
_entity_poly.pdbx_seq_one_letter_code
_entity_poly.pdbx_strand_id
1 'polypeptide(L)'
;MTKLKVELELDWFDSETGTVSDELRTEVVRGLQDRLINKVEKQVQSTIESKIKEAADKVTSDFLIAIFEEKLQNIKIPYDTGMWRDEVKLLSLSEFVGTQYDKFLERKVFDEYGKRTDREREAKYTVHEYFAKNMLGKELEKKLSELIADARQKAENTVLSTLEKNLREQLSADIINRLNIPSMLKSLQEKAAEIELDGN
;
A
#
# COMPACT_ATOMS: atom_id res chain seq x y z
N MET A 1 -16.30 -51.95 -16.34
CA MET A 1 -16.16 -52.62 -15.03
C MET A 1 -14.75 -53.11 -14.87
N THR A 2 -13.93 -52.38 -14.12
CA THR A 2 -12.50 -52.65 -13.95
C THR A 2 -12.30 -53.52 -12.71
N LYS A 3 -11.77 -54.74 -12.88
CA LYS A 3 -11.47 -55.66 -11.77
C LYS A 3 -10.05 -55.39 -11.29
N LEU A 4 -9.91 -54.83 -10.08
CA LEU A 4 -8.63 -54.67 -9.39
C LEU A 4 -8.30 -55.97 -8.65
N LYS A 5 -7.17 -56.59 -8.99
CA LYS A 5 -6.68 -57.83 -8.38
C LYS A 5 -5.51 -57.46 -7.47
N VAL A 6 -5.66 -57.63 -6.17
CA VAL A 6 -4.61 -57.39 -5.17
C VAL A 6 -4.14 -58.74 -4.66
N GLU A 7 -2.91 -59.13 -5.02
CA GLU A 7 -2.24 -60.34 -4.50
C GLU A 7 -1.32 -59.90 -3.36
N LEU A 8 -1.52 -60.48 -2.17
CA LEU A 8 -0.85 -60.11 -0.94
C LEU A 8 -0.11 -61.35 -0.42
N GLU A 9 1.19 -61.44 -0.70
CA GLU A 9 2.04 -62.51 -0.18
C GLU A 9 2.45 -62.17 1.26
N LEU A 10 1.99 -62.97 2.22
CA LEU A 10 2.41 -62.90 3.61
C LEU A 10 3.36 -64.06 3.89
N ASP A 11 4.64 -63.72 4.08
CA ASP A 11 5.73 -64.63 4.41
C ASP A 11 5.77 -64.86 5.93
N TRP A 12 5.47 -66.09 6.37
CA TRP A 12 5.49 -66.46 7.78
C TRP A 12 6.58 -67.52 7.95
N PHE A 13 7.64 -67.15 8.65
CA PHE A 13 8.87 -67.94 8.77
C PHE A 13 8.70 -69.20 9.62
N ASP A 14 9.58 -70.15 9.31
CA ASP A 14 9.62 -71.58 9.58
C ASP A 14 10.17 -71.96 10.97
N SER A 15 10.02 -73.25 11.28
CA SER A 15 10.72 -74.09 12.28
C SER A 15 10.15 -74.17 13.71
N GLU A 16 9.68 -75.39 14.03
CA GLU A 16 9.73 -76.08 15.34
C GLU A 16 8.54 -76.13 16.30
N THR A 17 7.42 -75.42 16.13
CA THR A 17 6.24 -75.71 16.99
C THR A 17 4.89 -75.52 16.30
N GLY A 18 4.23 -76.67 16.05
CA GLY A 18 2.79 -76.89 16.11
C GLY A 18 1.82 -75.82 15.59
N THR A 19 1.38 -76.01 14.34
CA THR A 19 0.01 -75.73 13.85
C THR A 19 -0.65 -74.44 14.37
N VAL A 20 -0.36 -73.32 13.72
CA VAL A 20 -1.37 -72.26 13.56
C VAL A 20 -2.40 -72.80 12.56
N SER A 21 -3.65 -73.00 12.98
CA SER A 21 -4.68 -73.64 12.16
C SER A 21 -4.94 -72.84 10.87
N ASP A 22 -4.99 -73.54 9.74
CA ASP A 22 -5.28 -72.96 8.41
C ASP A 22 -6.62 -72.19 8.39
N GLU A 23 -7.54 -72.53 9.29
CA GLU A 23 -8.81 -71.82 9.49
C GLU A 23 -8.61 -70.41 10.07
N LEU A 24 -7.78 -70.27 11.11
CA LEU A 24 -7.43 -68.95 11.67
C LEU A 24 -6.67 -68.11 10.64
N ARG A 25 -5.82 -68.74 9.83
CA ARG A 25 -5.11 -68.08 8.72
C ARG A 25 -6.09 -67.53 7.68
N THR A 26 -7.07 -68.33 7.27
CA THR A 26 -8.04 -67.95 6.25
C THR A 26 -8.99 -66.86 6.75
N GLU A 27 -9.39 -66.93 8.02
CA GLU A 27 -10.29 -65.95 8.64
C GLU A 27 -9.59 -64.60 8.88
N VAL A 28 -8.31 -64.60 9.28
CA VAL A 28 -7.53 -63.37 9.44
C VAL A 28 -7.20 -62.73 8.08
N VAL A 29 -6.83 -63.52 7.07
CA VAL A 29 -6.59 -63.00 5.72
C VAL A 29 -7.87 -62.41 5.12
N ARG A 30 -9.02 -63.10 5.24
CA ARG A 30 -10.31 -62.57 4.79
C ARG A 30 -10.71 -61.32 5.59
N GLY A 31 -10.58 -61.33 6.91
CA GLY A 31 -10.91 -60.19 7.76
C GLY A 31 -10.04 -58.97 7.51
N LEU A 32 -8.76 -59.15 7.20
CA LEU A 32 -7.85 -58.08 6.79
C LEU A 32 -8.15 -57.60 5.36
N GLN A 33 -8.44 -58.52 4.44
CA GLN A 33 -8.81 -58.20 3.06
C GLN A 33 -10.12 -57.42 3.01
N ASP A 34 -11.15 -57.84 3.75
CA ASP A 34 -12.43 -57.13 3.86
C ASP A 34 -12.28 -55.76 4.53
N ARG A 35 -11.42 -55.65 5.56
CA ARG A 35 -11.12 -54.35 6.19
C ARG A 35 -10.36 -53.41 5.25
N LEU A 36 -9.40 -53.93 4.48
CA LEU A 36 -8.66 -53.16 3.48
C LEU A 36 -9.58 -52.71 2.35
N ILE A 37 -10.39 -53.61 1.80
CA ILE A 37 -11.37 -53.30 0.73
C ILE A 37 -12.35 -52.23 1.23
N ASN A 38 -12.97 -52.42 2.40
CA ASN A 38 -13.89 -51.42 2.94
C ASN A 38 -13.24 -50.06 3.21
N LYS A 39 -11.97 -50.03 3.64
CA LYS A 39 -11.25 -48.77 3.89
C LYS A 39 -10.88 -48.07 2.59
N VAL A 40 -10.43 -48.82 1.58
CA VAL A 40 -10.12 -48.31 0.24
C VAL A 40 -11.40 -47.82 -0.45
N GLU A 41 -12.48 -48.58 -0.41
CA GLU A 41 -13.77 -48.19 -0.98
C GLU A 41 -14.30 -46.90 -0.35
N LYS A 42 -14.28 -46.79 0.98
CA LYS A 42 -14.70 -45.55 1.67
C LYS A 42 -13.83 -44.35 1.31
N GLN A 43 -12.51 -44.55 1.18
CA GLN A 43 -11.59 -43.47 0.84
C GLN A 43 -11.70 -43.05 -0.63
N VAL A 44 -11.92 -44.00 -1.55
CA VAL A 44 -12.17 -43.73 -2.96
C VAL A 44 -13.52 -43.05 -3.14
N GLN A 45 -14.56 -43.52 -2.47
CA GLN A 45 -15.89 -42.92 -2.52
C GLN A 45 -15.87 -41.47 -1.99
N SER A 46 -15.23 -41.20 -0.86
CA SER A 46 -15.11 -39.84 -0.34
C SER A 46 -14.28 -38.92 -1.25
N THR A 47 -13.24 -39.45 -1.89
CA THR A 47 -12.42 -38.68 -2.86
C THR A 47 -13.20 -38.39 -4.14
N ILE A 48 -14.02 -39.34 -4.61
CA ILE A 48 -14.90 -39.14 -5.77
C ILE A 48 -16.00 -38.14 -5.44
N GLU A 49 -16.67 -38.26 -4.29
CA GLU A 49 -17.70 -37.31 -3.85
C GLU A 49 -17.14 -35.89 -3.67
N SER A 50 -15.93 -35.76 -3.11
CA SER A 50 -15.22 -34.48 -3.00
C SER A 50 -14.88 -33.90 -4.38
N LYS A 51 -14.33 -34.70 -5.30
CA LYS A 51 -14.00 -34.25 -6.66
C LYS A 51 -15.23 -33.93 -7.49
N ILE A 52 -16.33 -34.67 -7.32
CA ILE A 52 -17.62 -34.38 -7.97
C ILE A 52 -18.21 -33.10 -7.41
N LYS A 53 -18.15 -32.87 -6.08
CA LYS A 53 -18.59 -31.60 -5.47
C LYS A 53 -17.74 -30.42 -5.95
N GLU A 54 -16.41 -30.54 -5.92
CA GLU A 54 -15.52 -29.48 -6.42
C GLU A 54 -15.71 -29.21 -7.91
N ALA A 55 -15.92 -30.25 -8.72
CA ALA A 55 -16.22 -30.10 -10.14
C ALA A 55 -17.62 -29.46 -10.34
N ALA A 56 -18.62 -29.84 -9.54
CA ALA A 56 -19.95 -29.24 -9.58
C ALA A 56 -19.92 -27.77 -9.13
N ASP A 57 -19.16 -27.43 -8.09
CA ASP A 57 -19.01 -26.06 -7.58
C ASP A 57 -18.24 -25.17 -8.57
N LYS A 58 -17.22 -25.72 -9.25
CA LYS A 58 -16.53 -25.02 -10.36
C LYS A 58 -17.42 -24.85 -11.57
N VAL A 59 -18.10 -25.90 -12.02
CA VAL A 59 -19.02 -25.83 -13.17
C VAL A 59 -20.20 -24.90 -12.89
N THR A 60 -20.75 -24.89 -11.68
CA THR A 60 -21.81 -23.94 -11.30
C THR A 60 -21.28 -22.52 -11.23
N SER A 61 -20.05 -22.30 -10.72
CA SER A 61 -19.43 -20.97 -10.72
C SER A 61 -19.15 -20.47 -12.13
N ASP A 62 -18.55 -21.30 -12.99
CA ASP A 62 -18.27 -20.97 -14.39
C ASP A 62 -19.55 -20.76 -15.19
N PHE A 63 -20.60 -21.54 -14.93
CA PHE A 63 -21.91 -21.38 -15.54
C PHE A 63 -22.60 -20.10 -15.06
N LEU A 64 -22.51 -19.76 -13.76
CA LEU A 64 -23.01 -18.50 -13.24
C LEU A 64 -22.26 -17.32 -13.84
N ILE A 65 -20.93 -17.39 -13.93
CA ILE A 65 -20.11 -16.37 -14.59
C ILE A 65 -20.54 -16.20 -16.05
N ALA A 66 -20.67 -17.29 -16.82
CA ALA A 66 -21.10 -17.24 -18.21
C ALA A 66 -22.51 -16.63 -18.36
N ILE A 67 -23.48 -17.03 -17.52
CA ILE A 67 -24.83 -16.45 -17.52
C ILE A 67 -24.78 -14.97 -17.13
N PHE A 68 -23.99 -14.61 -16.12
CA PHE A 68 -23.89 -13.22 -15.69
C PHE A 68 -23.19 -12.37 -16.75
N GLU A 69 -22.14 -12.84 -17.40
CA GLU A 69 -21.50 -12.16 -18.53
C GLU A 69 -22.48 -11.97 -19.69
N GLU A 70 -23.21 -13.02 -20.09
CA GLU A 70 -24.23 -12.95 -21.13
C GLU A 70 -25.35 -11.96 -20.76
N LYS A 71 -25.81 -11.98 -19.51
CA LYS A 71 -26.83 -11.05 -19.03
C LYS A 71 -26.30 -9.62 -18.93
N LEU A 72 -25.08 -9.41 -18.44
CA LEU A 72 -24.46 -8.09 -18.31
C LEU A 72 -24.25 -7.43 -19.67
N GLN A 73 -23.87 -8.19 -20.69
CA GLN A 73 -23.73 -7.68 -22.06
C GLN A 73 -25.07 -7.31 -22.70
N ASN A 74 -26.14 -8.02 -22.35
CA ASN A 74 -27.47 -7.81 -22.90
C ASN A 74 -28.32 -6.78 -22.13
N ILE A 75 -27.88 -6.33 -20.96
CA ILE A 75 -28.57 -5.27 -20.21
C ILE A 75 -28.46 -3.95 -20.98
N LYS A 76 -29.62 -3.47 -21.42
CA LYS A 76 -29.81 -2.13 -21.97
C LYS A 76 -30.64 -1.31 -21.01
N ILE A 77 -30.06 -0.23 -20.50
CA ILE A 77 -30.71 0.65 -19.53
C ILE A 77 -31.32 1.82 -20.30
N PRO A 78 -32.65 2.01 -20.23
CA PRO A 78 -33.29 3.19 -20.80
C PRO A 78 -32.85 4.42 -20.01
N TYR A 79 -32.34 5.42 -20.73
CA TYR A 79 -31.86 6.68 -20.20
C TYR A 79 -32.57 7.83 -20.90
N ASP A 80 -33.32 8.59 -20.11
CA ASP A 80 -34.00 9.80 -20.56
C ASP A 80 -33.00 10.94 -20.71
N THR A 81 -33.03 11.61 -21.87
CA THR A 81 -32.18 12.77 -22.15
C THR A 81 -32.82 14.10 -21.73
N GLY A 82 -34.08 14.13 -21.28
CA GLY A 82 -34.69 15.27 -20.61
C GLY A 82 -36.21 15.36 -20.74
N MET A 83 -36.82 16.12 -19.81
CA MET A 83 -38.27 16.19 -19.54
C MET A 83 -39.21 16.60 -20.70
N TRP A 84 -38.70 16.88 -21.91
CA TRP A 84 -39.48 17.42 -23.04
C TRP A 84 -39.20 16.70 -24.37
N ARG A 85 -38.46 15.59 -24.38
CA ARG A 85 -38.20 14.79 -25.60
C ARG A 85 -38.58 13.32 -25.38
N ASP A 86 -39.39 12.78 -26.29
CA ASP A 86 -39.77 11.34 -26.33
C ASP A 86 -38.62 10.41 -26.77
N GLU A 87 -37.36 10.89 -26.77
CA GLU A 87 -36.20 10.13 -27.20
C GLU A 87 -35.48 9.50 -26.00
N VAL A 88 -35.84 8.25 -25.72
CA VAL A 88 -35.15 7.40 -24.73
C VAL A 88 -33.95 6.72 -25.41
N LYS A 89 -32.75 6.95 -24.89
CA LYS A 89 -31.53 6.27 -25.36
C LYS A 89 -31.34 4.99 -24.56
N LEU A 90 -30.93 3.92 -25.24
CA LEU A 90 -30.56 2.65 -24.59
C LEU A 90 -29.05 2.62 -24.40
N LEU A 91 -28.60 2.73 -23.15
CA LEU A 91 -27.19 2.65 -22.79
C LEU A 91 -26.83 1.22 -22.37
N SER A 92 -25.61 0.79 -22.69
CA SER A 92 -25.02 -0.38 -22.03
C SER A 92 -24.80 -0.12 -20.54
N LEU A 93 -24.66 -1.18 -19.74
CA LEU A 93 -24.39 -1.03 -18.31
C LEU A 93 -23.13 -0.18 -18.04
N SER A 94 -22.06 -0.38 -18.80
CA SER A 94 -20.82 0.38 -18.66
C SER A 94 -21.01 1.86 -18.98
N GLU A 95 -21.73 2.19 -20.05
CA GLU A 95 -22.01 3.59 -20.40
C GLU A 95 -22.93 4.25 -19.37
N PHE A 96 -23.94 3.54 -18.89
CA PHE A 96 -24.80 4.05 -17.82
C PHE A 96 -24.01 4.31 -16.54
N VAL A 97 -23.20 3.35 -16.08
CA VAL A 97 -22.34 3.53 -14.89
C VAL A 97 -21.36 4.69 -15.10
N GLY A 98 -20.77 4.83 -16.30
CA GLY A 98 -19.94 5.98 -16.68
C GLY A 98 -20.70 7.30 -16.55
N THR A 99 -21.89 7.42 -17.15
CA THR A 99 -22.69 8.65 -17.05
C THR A 99 -23.13 8.99 -15.62
N GLN A 100 -23.42 7.98 -14.78
CA GLN A 100 -23.72 8.22 -13.37
C GLN A 100 -22.49 8.66 -12.59
N TYR A 101 -21.33 8.10 -12.92
CA TYR A 101 -20.06 8.50 -12.34
C TYR A 101 -19.71 9.93 -12.72
N ASP A 102 -19.81 10.30 -13.99
CA ASP A 102 -19.56 11.67 -14.46
C ASP A 102 -20.49 12.68 -13.76
N LYS A 103 -21.80 12.36 -13.68
CA LYS A 103 -22.75 13.15 -12.89
C LYS A 103 -22.34 13.28 -11.43
N PHE A 104 -21.80 12.21 -10.83
CA PHE A 104 -21.33 12.25 -9.45
C PHE A 104 -20.11 13.17 -9.29
N LEU A 105 -19.19 13.16 -10.26
CA LEU A 105 -18.03 14.05 -10.26
C LEU A 105 -18.44 15.53 -10.39
N GLU A 106 -19.43 15.81 -11.25
CA GLU A 106 -19.90 17.17 -11.54
C GLU A 106 -20.91 17.70 -10.50
N ARG A 107 -21.61 16.80 -9.80
CA ARG A 107 -22.63 17.20 -8.83
C ARG A 107 -21.99 17.88 -7.63
N LYS A 108 -22.44 19.11 -7.38
CA LYS A 108 -22.15 19.82 -6.15
C LYS A 108 -22.94 19.17 -5.01
N VAL A 109 -22.24 18.74 -3.99
CA VAL A 109 -22.81 18.05 -2.82
C VAL A 109 -22.43 18.72 -1.52
N PHE A 110 -21.38 19.55 -1.52
CA PHE A 110 -20.85 20.18 -0.33
C PHE A 110 -21.17 21.68 -0.28
N ASP A 111 -21.56 22.15 0.90
CA ASP A 111 -21.67 23.57 1.20
C ASP A 111 -20.29 24.23 1.39
N GLU A 112 -20.28 25.50 1.78
CA GLU A 112 -19.03 26.26 2.00
C GLU A 112 -18.11 25.66 3.08
N TYR A 113 -18.70 24.96 4.04
CA TYR A 113 -18.01 24.37 5.19
C TYR A 113 -17.69 22.89 5.00
N GLY A 114 -18.10 22.27 3.88
CA GLY A 114 -17.88 20.85 3.60
C GLY A 114 -18.94 19.92 4.15
N LYS A 115 -20.10 20.44 4.57
CA LYS A 115 -21.25 19.61 4.96
C LYS A 115 -22.01 19.19 3.72
N ARG A 116 -22.50 17.96 3.71
CA ARG A 116 -23.41 17.50 2.66
C ARG A 116 -24.72 18.27 2.77
N THR A 117 -25.17 18.81 1.66
CA THR A 117 -26.48 19.46 1.54
C THR A 117 -27.26 18.83 0.40
N ASP A 118 -28.55 18.60 0.64
CA ASP A 118 -29.48 18.10 -0.37
C ASP A 118 -30.04 19.24 -1.24
N ARG A 119 -29.79 20.50 -0.86
CA ARG A 119 -30.29 21.67 -1.59
C ARG A 119 -29.26 22.14 -2.61
N GLU A 120 -29.61 22.08 -3.89
CA GLU A 120 -28.73 22.53 -4.99
C GLU A 120 -28.26 23.99 -4.83
N ARG A 121 -29.10 24.87 -4.26
CA ARG A 121 -28.76 26.28 -4.04
C ARG A 121 -27.66 26.48 -2.99
N GLU A 122 -27.52 25.53 -2.07
CA GLU A 122 -26.53 25.58 -0.99
C GLU A 122 -25.26 24.80 -1.35
N ALA A 123 -25.36 23.86 -2.29
CA ALA A 123 -24.25 23.07 -2.76
C ALA A 123 -23.29 23.94 -3.61
N LYS A 124 -22.12 24.23 -3.07
CA LYS A 124 -21.10 25.08 -3.72
C LYS A 124 -20.01 24.29 -4.40
N TYR A 125 -19.62 23.15 -3.82
CA TYR A 125 -18.45 22.38 -4.24
C TYR A 125 -18.82 20.94 -4.58
N THR A 126 -18.14 20.39 -5.59
CA THR A 126 -18.09 18.94 -5.83
C THR A 126 -17.21 18.26 -4.78
N VAL A 127 -17.23 16.92 -4.77
CA VAL A 127 -16.39 16.14 -3.85
C VAL A 127 -14.90 16.45 -4.04
N HIS A 128 -14.47 16.52 -5.30
CA HIS A 128 -13.07 16.74 -5.65
C HIS A 128 -12.63 18.19 -5.42
N GLU A 129 -13.49 19.15 -5.76
CA GLU A 129 -13.21 20.57 -5.54
C GLU A 129 -13.01 20.88 -4.06
N TYR A 130 -13.90 20.36 -3.19
CA TYR A 130 -13.76 20.57 -1.76
C TYR A 130 -12.53 19.87 -1.20
N PHE A 131 -12.25 18.65 -1.64
CA PHE A 131 -11.05 17.92 -1.22
C PHE A 131 -9.77 18.65 -1.61
N ALA A 132 -9.68 19.11 -2.87
CA ALA A 132 -8.56 19.91 -3.36
C ALA A 132 -8.41 21.20 -2.55
N LYS A 133 -9.49 21.95 -2.35
CA LYS A 133 -9.47 23.19 -1.55
C LYS A 133 -9.01 22.93 -0.11
N ASN A 134 -9.54 21.90 0.54
CA ASN A 134 -9.31 21.65 1.95
C ASN A 134 -7.93 21.03 2.22
N MET A 135 -7.52 20.01 1.46
CA MET A 135 -6.21 19.38 1.64
C MET A 135 -5.09 20.24 1.06
N LEU A 136 -5.18 20.62 -0.22
CA LEU A 136 -4.11 21.39 -0.85
C LEU A 136 -4.03 22.78 -0.24
N GLY A 137 -5.16 23.43 0.05
CA GLY A 137 -5.18 24.74 0.69
C GLY A 137 -4.50 24.71 2.06
N LYS A 138 -4.92 23.81 2.95
CA LYS A 138 -4.35 23.74 4.32
C LYS A 138 -2.88 23.31 4.33
N GLU A 139 -2.51 22.35 3.49
CA GLU A 139 -1.13 21.88 3.44
C GLU A 139 -0.20 22.95 2.83
N LEU A 140 -0.66 23.66 1.80
CA LEU A 140 0.08 24.77 1.20
C LEU A 140 0.22 25.95 2.16
N GLU A 141 -0.85 26.33 2.86
CA GLU A 141 -0.81 27.38 3.90
C GLU A 141 0.18 27.03 5.01
N LYS A 142 0.18 25.78 5.47
CA LYS A 142 1.12 25.30 6.48
C LYS A 142 2.57 25.39 5.99
N LYS A 143 2.86 24.86 4.80
CA LYS A 143 4.21 24.91 4.22
C LYS A 143 4.68 26.35 3.95
N LEU A 144 3.78 27.22 3.51
CA LEU A 144 4.08 28.63 3.29
C LEU A 144 4.41 29.34 4.62
N SER A 145 3.64 29.07 5.67
CA SER A 145 3.90 29.61 7.01
C SER A 145 5.24 29.14 7.57
N GLU A 146 5.56 27.85 7.45
CA GLU A 146 6.86 27.28 7.84
C GLU A 146 8.01 27.93 7.05
N LEU A 147 7.87 28.09 5.74
CA LEU A 147 8.89 28.71 4.90
C LEU A 147 9.11 30.19 5.24
N ILE A 148 8.06 30.93 5.57
CA ILE A 148 8.17 32.32 6.03
C ILE A 148 8.89 32.39 7.38
N ALA A 149 8.56 31.49 8.32
CA ALA A 149 9.22 31.43 9.62
C ALA A 149 10.72 31.12 9.48
N ASP A 150 11.07 30.11 8.68
CA ASP A 150 12.45 29.74 8.39
C ASP A 150 13.24 30.86 7.71
N ALA A 151 12.62 31.55 6.75
CA ALA A 151 13.24 32.67 6.06
C ALA A 151 13.54 33.82 7.03
N ARG A 152 12.61 34.14 7.94
CA ARG A 152 12.82 35.16 8.98
C ARG A 152 13.95 34.76 9.93
N GLN A 153 13.94 33.52 10.42
CA GLN A 153 14.97 33.02 11.33
C GLN A 153 16.37 33.01 10.66
N LYS A 154 16.45 32.60 9.39
CA LYS A 154 17.70 32.66 8.62
C LYS A 154 18.18 34.09 8.42
N ALA A 155 17.28 35.03 8.13
CA ALA A 155 17.63 36.44 8.01
C ALA A 155 18.17 36.99 9.35
N GLU A 156 17.50 36.70 10.46
CA GLU A 156 17.94 37.10 11.81
C GLU A 156 19.31 36.52 12.15
N ASN A 157 19.53 35.22 11.95
CA ASN A 157 20.82 34.57 12.20
C ASN A 157 21.93 35.14 11.30
N THR A 158 21.62 35.47 10.05
CA THR A 158 22.59 36.08 9.13
C THR A 158 22.94 37.49 9.59
N VAL A 159 21.95 38.27 10.02
CA VAL A 159 22.17 39.62 10.57
C VAL A 159 22.99 39.56 11.86
N LEU A 160 22.64 38.67 12.79
CA LEU A 160 23.37 38.46 14.04
C LEU A 160 24.82 38.01 13.80
N SER A 161 25.04 37.03 12.93
CA SER A 161 26.40 36.56 12.62
C SER A 161 27.23 37.63 11.91
N THR A 162 26.63 38.44 11.05
CA THR A 162 27.32 39.56 10.38
C THR A 162 27.66 40.66 11.39
N LEU A 163 26.73 41.01 12.29
CA LEU A 163 26.97 41.94 13.39
C LEU A 163 28.08 41.44 14.32
N GLU A 164 28.02 40.18 14.73
CA GLU A 164 29.03 39.56 15.60
C GLU A 164 30.40 39.58 14.95
N LYS A 165 30.49 39.20 13.67
CA LYS A 165 31.73 39.24 12.91
C LYS A 165 32.28 40.67 12.82
N ASN A 166 31.45 41.64 12.43
CA ASN A 166 31.86 43.04 12.32
C ASN A 166 32.32 43.61 13.68
N LEU A 167 31.62 43.28 14.77
CA LEU A 167 32.01 43.70 16.11
C LEU A 167 33.35 43.08 16.53
N ARG A 168 33.58 41.79 16.27
CA ARG A 168 34.87 41.13 16.53
C ARG A 168 36.00 41.75 15.73
N GLU A 169 35.79 42.04 14.45
CA GLU A 169 36.77 42.69 13.59
C GLU A 169 37.10 44.11 14.08
N GLN A 170 36.08 44.91 14.41
CA GLN A 170 36.27 46.27 14.95
C GLN A 170 36.98 46.27 16.30
N LEU A 171 36.60 45.39 17.23
CA LEU A 171 37.26 45.28 18.53
C LEU A 171 38.72 44.84 18.39
N SER A 172 39.01 43.88 17.50
CA SER A 172 40.39 43.44 17.25
C SER A 172 41.23 44.58 16.68
N ALA A 173 40.69 45.33 15.72
CA ALA A 173 41.36 46.50 15.16
C ALA A 173 41.58 47.60 16.22
N ASP A 174 40.58 47.89 17.07
CA ASP A 174 40.69 48.90 18.12
C ASP A 174 41.72 48.49 19.19
N ILE A 175 41.77 47.21 19.58
CA ILE A 175 42.78 46.69 20.52
C ILE A 175 44.20 46.85 19.96
N ILE A 176 44.43 46.47 18.70
CA ILE A 176 45.73 46.61 18.04
C ILE A 176 46.18 48.08 18.00
N ASN A 177 45.24 48.99 17.69
CA ASN A 177 45.49 50.43 17.64
C ASN A 177 45.77 51.01 19.03
N ARG A 178 44.95 50.70 20.05
CA ARG A 178 45.12 51.23 21.42
C ARG A 178 46.37 50.72 22.12
N LEU A 179 46.71 49.45 21.91
CA LEU A 179 47.95 48.88 22.44
C LEU A 179 49.19 49.33 21.64
N ASN A 180 49.01 50.11 20.57
CA ASN A 180 50.05 50.64 19.70
C ASN A 180 51.07 49.56 19.26
N ILE A 181 50.59 48.32 19.11
CA ILE A 181 51.39 47.13 18.81
C ILE A 181 52.29 47.34 17.57
N PRO A 182 51.84 48.00 16.49
CA PRO A 182 52.70 48.26 15.34
C PRO A 182 53.94 49.10 15.69
N SER A 183 53.79 50.12 16.53
CA SER A 183 54.91 50.95 16.98
C SER A 183 55.84 50.21 17.95
N MET A 184 55.29 49.34 18.80
CA MET A 184 56.09 48.49 19.68
C MET A 184 56.88 47.45 18.89
N LEU A 185 56.28 46.80 17.90
CA LEU A 185 56.97 45.85 17.03
C LEU A 185 58.05 46.54 16.20
N LYS A 186 57.77 47.74 15.67
CA LYS A 186 58.75 48.54 14.94
C LYS A 186 59.93 48.94 15.82
N SER A 187 59.68 49.40 17.05
CA SER A 187 60.75 49.75 17.98
C SER A 187 61.54 48.53 18.47
N LEU A 188 60.91 47.36 18.61
CA LEU A 188 61.61 46.10 18.89
C LEU A 188 62.48 45.63 17.70
N GLN A 189 62.00 45.81 16.47
CA GLN A 189 62.77 45.51 15.26
C GLN A 189 63.96 46.45 15.08
N GLU A 190 63.76 47.74 15.29
CA GLU A 190 64.82 48.76 15.26
C GLU A 190 65.88 48.44 16.32
N LYS A 191 65.48 48.12 17.55
CA LYS A 191 66.42 47.69 18.60
C LYS A 191 67.14 46.38 18.29
N ALA A 192 66.46 45.40 17.68
CA ALA A 192 67.10 44.14 17.30
C ALA A 192 68.16 44.37 16.21
N ALA A 193 67.88 45.22 15.23
CA ALA A 193 68.83 45.60 14.19
C ALA A 193 70.03 46.38 14.74
N GLU A 194 69.82 47.25 15.74
CA GLU A 194 70.92 47.94 16.44
C GLU A 194 71.82 46.94 17.18
N ILE A 195 71.26 45.94 17.86
CA ILE A 195 72.03 44.91 18.57
C ILE A 195 72.83 44.02 17.60
N GLU A 196 72.28 43.72 16.41
CA GLU A 196 73.00 42.99 15.36
C GLU A 196 74.13 43.82 14.71
N LEU A 197 74.00 45.15 14.68
CA LEU A 197 75.03 46.06 14.15
C LEU A 197 76.15 46.35 15.16
N ASP A 198 75.84 46.48 16.45
CA ASP A 198 76.81 46.69 17.54
C ASP A 198 77.55 45.39 17.95
N GLY A 199 77.10 44.23 17.45
CA GLY A 199 77.68 42.91 17.71
C GLY A 199 78.76 42.44 16.73
N ASN A 200 79.19 43.28 15.77
CA ASN A 200 80.24 43.00 14.79
C ASN A 200 81.52 43.80 15.05
#